data_AF-A0A510IUK1-F1
#
_entry.id   AF-A0A510IUK1-F1
#
_cell.length_a   1.000
_cell.length_b   1.000
_cell.length_c   1.000
_cell.angle_alpha   90.00
_cell.angle_beta   90.00
_cell.angle_gamma   90.00
#
_symmetry.space_group_name_H-M   'P 1'
#
loop_
_entity.id
_entity.type
_entity.pdbx_description
1 polymer ?
#
loop_
_entity_poly.entity_id
_entity_poly.type
_entity_poly.pdbx_seq_one_letter_code
_entity_poly.pdbx_strand_id
1 'polypeptide(L)' 'MKLFYTPGACSLSPHIVALEAGIDLDLCKVDLKTHTMENGDDFRKINPKGYIPALQLEGGRY' A
#
# COMPACT_ATOMS: atom_id res chain seq x y z
N MET A 1 2.68 2.28 -10.46
CA MET A 1 1.72 1.61 -9.54
C MET A 1 2.14 1.87 -8.11
N LYS A 2 1.20 1.97 -7.15
CA LYS A 2 1.52 2.29 -5.73
C LYS A 2 1.04 1.23 -4.76
N LEU A 3 1.93 0.73 -3.90
CA LEU A 3 1.65 -0.25 -2.85
C LEU A 3 1.60 0.43 -1.49
N PHE A 4 0.46 0.29 -0.82
CA PHE A 4 0.27 0.72 0.57
C PHE A 4 0.67 -0.40 1.51
N TYR A 5 1.63 -0.12 2.39
CA TYR A 5 2.31 -1.16 3.18
C TYR A 5 2.61 -0.72 4.61
N THR A 6 2.90 -1.70 5.48
CA THR A 6 3.48 -1.47 6.80
C THR A 6 4.68 -2.41 6.96
N PRO A 7 5.85 -1.95 7.43
CA PRO A 7 7.00 -2.82 7.68
C PRO A 7 6.66 -3.99 8.62
N GLY A 8 7.08 -5.19 8.25
CA GLY A 8 6.83 -6.41 9.04
C GLY A 8 5.42 -6.99 8.92
N ALA A 9 4.54 -6.42 8.09
CA ALA A 9 3.20 -6.95 7.86
C ALA A 9 3.11 -7.84 6.60
N CYS A 10 1.93 -8.41 6.37
CA CYS A 10 1.64 -9.26 5.20
C CYS A 10 1.88 -8.55 3.85
N SER A 11 1.92 -7.21 3.83
CA SER A 11 2.29 -6.41 2.65
C SER A 11 3.71 -6.63 2.15
N LEU A 12 4.57 -7.34 2.89
CA LEU A 12 5.87 -7.80 2.40
C LEU A 12 5.74 -8.78 1.23
N SER A 13 4.71 -9.64 1.23
CA SER A 13 4.50 -10.63 0.16
C SER A 13 4.34 -9.99 -1.23
N PRO A 14 3.42 -9.02 -1.45
CA PRO A 14 3.31 -8.36 -2.75
C PRO A 14 4.54 -7.50 -3.10
N HIS A 15 5.27 -6.98 -2.10
CA HIS A 15 6.53 -6.27 -2.35
C HIS A 15 7.61 -7.19 -2.92
N ILE A 16 7.78 -8.39 -2.37
CA ILE A 16 8.71 -9.41 -2.91
C ILE A 16 8.30 -9.79 -4.33
N VAL A 17 7.01 -10.10 -4.55
CA VAL A 17 6.53 -10.51 -5.89
C VAL A 17 6.81 -9.44 -6.94
N ALA A 18 6.63 -8.16 -6.62
CA ALA A 18 6.90 -7.07 -7.55
C ALA A 18 8.39 -6.96 -7.90
N LEU A 19 9.27 -7.07 -6.91
CA LEU A 19 10.72 -7.09 -7.13
C LEU A 19 11.15 -8.26 -8.02
N GLU A 20 10.66 -9.47 -7.74
CA GLU A 20 10.97 -10.68 -8.52
C GLU A 20 10.42 -10.60 -9.96
N ALA A 21 9.28 -9.94 -10.14
CA ALA A 21 8.68 -9.71 -11.46
C ALA A 21 9.29 -8.52 -12.22
N GLY A 22 10.22 -7.77 -11.63
CA GLY A 22 10.77 -6.54 -12.21
C GLY A 22 9.74 -5.42 -12.38
N ILE A 23 8.68 -5.43 -11.56
CA ILE A 23 7.63 -4.41 -11.56
C ILE A 23 8.00 -3.31 -10.57
N ASP A 24 8.11 -2.09 -11.07
CA ASP A 24 8.37 -0.93 -10.24
C ASP A 24 7.12 -0.50 -9.45
N LEU A 25 7.30 -0.30 -8.15
CA LEU A 25 6.23 0.08 -7.22
C LEU A 25 6.66 1.29 -6.39
N ASP A 26 5.82 2.32 -6.41
CA ASP A 26 5.88 3.35 -5.39
C ASP A 26 5.38 2.77 -4.07
N LEU A 27 6.18 2.90 -3.02
CA LEU A 27 5.79 2.45 -1.68
C LEU A 27 5.21 3.63 -0.90
N CYS A 28 4.07 3.41 -0.24
CA CYS A 28 3.48 4.38 0.67
C CYS A 28 3.20 3.71 2.01
N LYS A 29 3.88 4.16 3.07
CA LYS A 29 3.69 3.56 4.38
C LYS A 29 2.35 4.00 4.99
N VAL A 30 1.68 3.05 5.62
CA VAL A 30 0.45 3.25 6.38
C VAL A 30 0.70 2.88 7.83
N ASP A 31 0.29 3.76 8.75
CA ASP A 31 0.12 3.40 10.16
C ASP A 31 -1.27 2.78 10.33
N LEU A 32 -1.34 1.49 10.67
CA LEU A 32 -2.60 0.76 10.80
C LEU A 32 -3.35 1.07 12.11
N LYS A 33 -2.71 1.72 13.10
CA LYS A 33 -3.37 2.13 14.34
C LYS A 33 -4.23 3.37 14.10
N THR A 34 -3.69 4.34 13.36
CA THR A 34 -4.36 5.60 13.04
C THR A 34 -5.03 5.59 11.66
N HIS A 35 -4.67 4.63 10.82
CA HIS A 35 -4.99 4.55 9.38
C HIS A 35 -4.57 5.81 8.63
N THR A 36 -3.37 6.31 8.90
CA THR A 36 -2.79 7.48 8.23
C THR A 36 -1.62 7.10 7.34
N MET A 37 -1.53 7.74 6.18
CA MET A 37 -0.41 7.63 5.24
C MET A 37 0.75 8.54 5.67
N GLU A 38 1.93 8.39 5.05
CA GLU A 38 3.13 9.19 5.37
C GLU A 38 2.93 10.71 5.24
N ASN A 39 2.06 11.14 4.34
CA ASN A 39 1.71 12.53 4.12
C ASN A 39 0.63 13.06 5.09
N GLY A 40 0.15 12.22 6.03
CA GLY A 40 -0.89 12.56 7.01
C GLY A 40 -2.32 12.34 6.52
N ASP A 41 -2.53 11.94 5.27
CA ASP A 41 -3.87 11.67 4.74
C ASP A 41 -4.49 10.39 5.31
N ASP A 42 -5.81 10.36 5.42
CA ASP A 42 -6.57 9.18 5.85
C ASP A 42 -6.54 8.08 4.76
N PHE A 43 -5.93 6.95 5.11
CA PHE A 43 -5.82 5.79 4.23
C PHE A 43 -7.18 5.16 3.91
N ARG A 44 -8.21 5.36 4.74
CA ARG A 44 -9.55 4.81 4.47
C ARG A 44 -10.20 5.41 3.23
N LYS A 45 -9.73 6.57 2.77
CA LYS A 45 -10.14 7.16 1.49
C LYS A 45 -9.67 6.33 0.29
N ILE A 46 -8.60 5.56 0.45
CA ILE A 46 -8.06 4.66 -0.58
C ILE A 46 -8.66 3.26 -0.44
N ASN A 47 -8.63 2.69 0.77
CA ASN A 47 -9.27 1.43 1.07
C ASN A 47 -10.23 1.59 2.25
N PRO A 48 -11.56 1.65 2.02
CA PRO A 48 -12.54 1.81 3.09
C PRO A 48 -12.48 0.73 4.17
N LYS A 49 -11.92 -0.45 3.87
CA LYS A 49 -11.71 -1.52 4.86
C LYS A 49 -10.53 -1.22 5.81
N GLY A 50 -9.66 -0.27 5.45
CA GLY A 50 -8.51 0.15 6.27
C GLY A 50 -7.38 -0.88 6.38
N TYR A 51 -7.42 -1.96 5.60
CA TYR A 51 -6.42 -3.03 5.63
C TYR A 51 -5.36 -2.87 4.54
N ILE A 52 -4.18 -3.43 4.82
CA ILE A 52 -3.09 -3.64 3.88
C ILE A 52 -2.91 -5.15 3.62
N PRO A 53 -2.26 -5.53 2.50
CA PRO A 53 -1.83 -4.68 1.40
C PRO A 53 -3.02 -4.08 0.60
N ALA A 54 -2.81 -2.88 0.04
CA ALA A 54 -3.67 -2.33 -1.00
C ALA A 54 -2.78 -1.84 -2.14
N LEU A 55 -3.22 -2.03 -3.39
CA LEU A 55 -2.45 -1.71 -4.58
C LEU A 55 -3.26 -0.78 -5.47
N GLN A 56 -2.74 0.42 -5.71
CA GLN A 56 -3.34 1.36 -6.64
C GLN A 56 -2.72 1.16 -8.03
N LEU A 57 -3.58 0.79 -8.98
CA LEU A 57 -3.23 0.68 -10.38
C LEU A 57 -3.26 2.05 -11.06
N GLU A 58 -2.58 2.16 -12.19
CA GLU A 58 -2.66 3.36 -13.02
C GLU A 58 -4.10 3.61 -13.50
N GLY A 59 -4.54 4.87 -13.43
CA GLY A 59 -5.93 5.26 -13.71
C GLY A 59 -6.90 5.14 -12.53
N GLY A 60 -6.41 4.87 -11.31
CA GLY A 60 -7.21 4.96 -10.09
C GLY A 60 -8.13 3.77 -9.82
N ARG A 61 -7.88 2.62 -10.46
CA ARG A 61 -8.51 1.35 -10.08
C ARG A 61 -7.78 0.76 -8.87
N TYR A 62 -8.54 0.35 -7.86
CA TYR A 62 -8.08 -0.16 -6.57
C TYR A 62 -8.81 -1.45 -6.20
#